data_AF-R5XH26-F1
#
_entry.id   AF-R5XH26-F1
#
_cell.length_a   1.000
_cell.length_b   1.000
_cell.length_c   1.000
_cell.angle_alpha   90.00
_cell.angle_beta   90.00
_cell.angle_gamma   90.00
#
_symmetry.space_group_name_H-M   'P 1'
#
loop_
_entity.id
_entity.type
_entity.pdbx_description
1 polymer ?
#
loop_
_entity_poly.entity_id
_entity_poly.type
_entity_poly.pdbx_seq_one_letter_code
_entity_poly.pdbx_strand_id
1 'polypeptide(L)'
;MEKLDGVANTLYVPLYARIYVSKKFPEYFFDEMALRTGAQLAVDISKGSFEYTNMASVARYYNMDKMIIKFIKEHKICNIVILGIGLETTYDRITQKCGLGEVNYYGIDLPEVIEIRKKYFTERKQETLIAGDMFEMEWKDEIDTSISTLLIVSGVFQYFFEDKIIEFIKNLKKNFLMGN
;
A
#
# COMPACT_ATOMS: atom_id res chain seq x y z
N MET A 1 -9.56 26.42 7.75
CA MET A 1 -9.36 25.16 8.49
C MET A 1 -9.17 24.10 7.42
N GLU A 2 -7.92 23.78 7.12
CA GLU A 2 -7.54 23.06 5.90
C GLU A 2 -8.07 21.62 5.90
N LYS A 3 -8.46 21.15 4.72
CA LYS A 3 -8.94 19.80 4.37
C LYS A 3 -8.00 18.63 4.77
N LEU A 4 -6.90 18.91 5.45
CA LEU A 4 -5.82 17.99 5.79
C LEU A 4 -6.16 17.08 7.00
N ASP A 5 -7.07 17.47 7.89
CA ASP A 5 -7.34 16.72 9.13
C ASP A 5 -7.91 15.30 8.90
N GLY A 6 -8.66 15.09 7.82
CA GLY A 6 -9.22 13.78 7.47
C GLY A 6 -8.21 12.84 6.83
N VAL A 7 -7.48 13.34 5.82
CA VAL A 7 -6.50 12.56 5.03
C VAL A 7 -5.25 12.24 5.87
N ALA A 8 -4.82 13.16 6.74
CA ALA A 8 -3.70 12.95 7.64
C ALA A 8 -3.94 11.78 8.61
N ASN A 9 -5.11 11.72 9.26
CA ASN A 9 -5.41 10.63 10.20
C ASN A 9 -5.43 9.26 9.53
N THR A 10 -5.97 9.15 8.31
CA THR A 10 -6.03 7.88 7.58
C THR A 10 -4.66 7.39 7.09
N LEU A 11 -3.71 8.29 6.83
CA LEU A 11 -2.34 7.95 6.43
C LEU A 11 -1.47 7.50 7.60
N TYR A 12 -1.56 8.21 8.72
CA TYR A 12 -0.64 8.01 9.85
C TYR A 12 -1.05 6.88 10.78
N VAL A 13 -2.34 6.59 10.94
CA VAL A 13 -2.80 5.49 11.83
C VAL A 13 -2.24 4.12 11.39
N PRO A 14 -2.32 3.71 10.10
CA PRO A 14 -1.75 2.44 9.68
C PRO A 14 -0.22 2.41 9.74
N LEU A 15 0.44 3.55 9.50
CA LEU A 15 1.90 3.67 9.67
C LEU A 15 2.29 3.48 11.14
N TYR A 16 1.60 4.14 12.08
CA TYR A 16 1.85 3.99 13.50
C TYR A 16 1.68 2.54 13.96
N ALA A 17 0.64 1.86 13.49
CA ALA A 17 0.43 0.45 13.81
C ALA A 17 1.65 -0.42 13.43
N ARG A 18 2.20 -0.22 12.22
CA ARG A 18 3.41 -0.94 11.77
C ARG A 18 4.64 -0.56 12.60
N ILE A 19 4.81 0.71 12.97
CA ILE A 19 5.89 1.17 13.87
C ILE A 19 5.77 0.50 15.24
N TYR A 20 4.56 0.53 15.83
CA TYR A 20 4.30 -0.01 17.17
C TYR A 20 4.62 -1.51 17.23
N VAL A 21 4.07 -2.29 16.30
CA VAL A 21 4.27 -3.75 16.28
C VAL A 21 5.72 -4.10 15.96
N SER A 22 6.39 -3.37 15.05
CA SER A 22 7.81 -3.60 14.77
C SER A 22 8.72 -3.35 15.97
N LYS A 23 8.35 -2.46 16.90
CA LYS A 23 9.09 -2.22 18.14
C LYS A 23 8.77 -3.24 19.22
N LYS A 24 7.49 -3.61 19.36
CA LYS A 24 7.01 -4.39 20.51
C LYS A 24 6.97 -5.91 20.26
N PHE A 25 6.70 -6.31 19.02
CA PHE A 25 6.56 -7.71 18.59
C PHE A 25 7.32 -7.95 17.25
N PRO A 26 8.63 -7.62 17.18
CA PRO A 26 9.41 -7.73 15.95
C PRO A 26 9.46 -9.15 15.36
N GLU A 27 9.31 -10.18 16.20
CA GLU A 27 9.26 -11.58 15.79
C GLU A 27 7.99 -11.93 15.00
N TYR A 28 6.90 -11.18 15.19
CA TYR A 28 5.65 -11.36 14.45
C TYR A 28 5.67 -10.59 13.12
N PHE A 29 6.01 -9.31 13.17
CA PHE A 29 6.06 -8.42 12.02
C PHE A 29 7.08 -7.32 12.24
N PHE A 30 7.94 -7.10 11.24
CA PHE A 30 8.97 -6.10 11.28
C PHE A 30 9.00 -5.29 9.97
N ASP A 31 8.93 -3.98 10.11
CA ASP A 31 8.90 -3.01 9.02
C ASP A 31 9.92 -1.91 9.28
N GLU A 32 11.15 -2.16 8.83
CA GLU A 32 12.27 -1.25 9.03
C GLU A 32 12.02 0.12 8.40
N MET A 33 11.38 0.15 7.22
CA MET A 33 11.10 1.41 6.54
C MET A 33 10.04 2.22 7.30
N ALA A 34 8.99 1.59 7.84
CA ALA A 34 8.04 2.29 8.70
C ALA A 34 8.71 2.90 9.93
N LEU A 35 9.66 2.19 10.57
CA LEU A 35 10.44 2.72 11.69
C LEU A 35 11.27 3.96 11.29
N ARG A 36 11.93 3.91 10.13
CA ARG A 36 12.71 5.04 9.59
C ARG A 36 11.82 6.23 9.25
N THR A 37 10.71 6.01 8.56
CA THR A 37 9.73 7.06 8.24
C THR A 37 9.17 7.69 9.50
N GLY A 38 8.83 6.89 10.51
CA GLY A 38 8.34 7.36 11.80
C GLY A 38 9.32 8.28 12.54
N ALA A 39 10.63 8.01 12.42
CA ALA A 39 11.67 8.85 13.04
C ALA A 39 11.81 10.24 12.39
N GLN A 40 11.31 10.43 11.17
CA GLN A 40 11.34 11.71 10.45
C GLN A 40 10.08 12.57 10.71
N LEU A 41 9.06 12.01 11.36
CA LEU A 41 7.82 12.73 11.63
C LEU A 41 8.02 13.76 12.75
N ALA A 42 7.63 15.01 12.48
CA ALA A 42 7.58 16.07 13.47
C ALA A 42 6.31 16.05 14.35
N VAL A 43 5.40 15.10 14.08
CA VAL A 43 4.09 14.99 14.72
C VAL A 43 3.97 13.67 15.50
N ASP A 44 3.39 13.74 16.69
CA ASP A 44 3.04 12.54 17.45
C ASP A 44 1.78 11.89 16.86
N ILE A 45 1.97 10.71 16.27
CA ILE A 45 0.93 9.92 15.62
C ILE A 45 0.43 8.76 16.51
N SER A 46 0.83 8.72 17.79
CA SER A 46 0.44 7.66 18.73
C SER A 46 -0.94 7.85 19.36
N LYS A 47 -1.46 9.08 19.31
CA LYS A 47 -2.71 9.46 19.98
C LYS A 47 -3.90 8.66 19.47
N GLY A 48 -4.65 8.04 20.38
CA GLY A 48 -5.84 7.26 20.07
C GLY A 48 -5.55 5.84 19.53
N SER A 49 -4.29 5.42 19.53
CA SER A 49 -3.92 4.04 19.18
C SER A 49 -4.08 3.08 20.35
N PHE A 50 -4.49 1.85 20.05
CA PHE A 50 -4.58 0.75 21.01
C PHE A 50 -3.82 -0.46 20.47
N GLU A 51 -3.20 -1.25 21.35
CA GLU A 51 -2.43 -2.44 20.94
C GLU A 51 -3.27 -3.39 20.08
N TYR A 52 -4.53 -3.65 20.49
CA TYR A 52 -5.44 -4.50 19.75
C TYR A 52 -5.66 -4.00 18.30
N THR A 53 -5.93 -2.70 18.12
CA THR A 53 -6.13 -2.12 16.78
C THR A 53 -4.85 -2.10 15.96
N ASN A 54 -3.70 -1.90 16.60
CA ASN A 54 -2.39 -1.96 15.94
C ASN A 54 -2.10 -3.38 15.44
N MET A 55 -2.32 -4.40 16.29
CA MET A 55 -2.16 -5.81 15.92
C MET A 55 -3.13 -6.21 14.81
N ALA A 56 -4.40 -5.81 14.89
CA ALA A 56 -5.39 -6.09 13.83
C ALA A 56 -5.00 -5.45 12.49
N SER A 57 -4.52 -4.20 12.52
CA SER A 57 -4.00 -3.53 11.33
C SER A 57 -2.77 -4.24 10.76
N VAL A 58 -1.82 -4.65 11.61
CA VAL A 58 -0.59 -5.33 11.18
C VAL A 58 -0.82 -6.75 10.67
N ALA A 59 -1.81 -7.47 11.23
CA ALA A 59 -2.21 -8.76 10.70
C ALA A 59 -2.66 -8.70 9.23
N ARG A 60 -3.25 -7.58 8.80
CA ARG A 60 -3.55 -7.34 7.37
C ARG A 60 -2.29 -7.33 6.53
N TYR A 61 -1.29 -6.52 6.90
CA TYR A 61 -0.03 -6.41 6.16
C TYR A 61 0.76 -7.72 6.19
N TYR A 62 0.77 -8.44 7.30
CA TYR A 62 1.39 -9.76 7.40
C TYR A 62 0.80 -10.75 6.39
N ASN A 63 -0.53 -10.79 6.24
CA ASN A 63 -1.19 -11.66 5.29
C ASN A 63 -1.00 -11.18 3.84
N MET A 64 -1.09 -9.88 3.59
CA MET A 64 -0.82 -9.30 2.26
C MET A 64 0.61 -9.61 1.80
N ASP A 65 1.61 -9.44 2.67
CA ASP A 65 2.99 -9.80 2.36
C ASP A 65 3.12 -11.28 1.94
N LYS A 66 2.45 -12.19 2.66
CA LYS A 66 2.43 -13.61 2.30
C LYS A 66 1.79 -13.87 0.95
N MET A 67 0.67 -13.20 0.65
CA MET A 67 -0.02 -13.31 -0.64
C MET A 67 0.85 -12.80 -1.78
N ILE A 68 1.52 -11.67 -1.60
CA ILE A 68 2.45 -11.09 -2.59
C ILE A 68 3.63 -12.03 -2.84
N ILE A 69 4.27 -12.52 -1.78
CA ILE A 69 5.41 -13.44 -1.90
C ILE A 69 5.01 -14.72 -2.65
N LYS A 70 3.81 -15.25 -2.35
CA LYS A 70 3.28 -16.41 -3.06
C LYS A 70 3.05 -16.09 -4.55
N PHE A 71 2.40 -14.97 -4.85
CA PHE A 71 2.13 -14.54 -6.20
C PHE A 71 3.42 -14.34 -7.03
N ILE A 72 4.44 -13.67 -6.46
CA ILE A 72 5.75 -13.49 -7.12
C ILE A 72 6.43 -14.83 -7.41
N LYS A 73 6.28 -15.84 -6.52
CA LYS A 73 6.84 -17.18 -6.75
C LYS A 73 6.12 -17.92 -7.88
N GLU A 74 4.81 -17.69 -8.03
CA GLU A 74 3.98 -18.30 -9.08
C GLU A 74 4.15 -17.58 -10.43
N HIS A 75 4.49 -16.29 -10.42
CA HIS A 75 4.60 -15.43 -11.59
C HIS A 75 5.95 -14.70 -11.63
N LYS A 76 6.90 -15.22 -12.41
CA LYS A 76 8.27 -14.67 -12.50
C LYS A 76 8.33 -13.22 -12.98
N ILE A 77 7.44 -12.85 -13.92
CA ILE A 77 7.26 -11.49 -14.44
C ILE A 77 5.86 -11.07 -14.03
N CYS A 78 5.74 -10.06 -13.19
CA CYS A 78 4.43 -9.63 -12.69
C CYS A 78 4.37 -8.18 -12.21
N ASN A 79 3.15 -7.68 -12.08
CA ASN A 79 2.85 -6.38 -11.46
C ASN A 79 2.28 -6.58 -10.05
N ILE A 80 2.74 -5.77 -9.11
CA ILE A 80 2.14 -5.58 -7.79
C ILE A 80 1.60 -4.15 -7.73
N VAL A 81 0.28 -4.02 -7.69
CA VAL A 81 -0.39 -2.72 -7.77
C VAL A 81 -1.09 -2.43 -6.45
N ILE A 82 -0.72 -1.33 -5.80
CA ILE A 82 -1.28 -0.91 -4.51
C ILE A 82 -2.14 0.33 -4.75
N LEU A 83 -3.45 0.16 -4.56
CA LEU A 83 -4.47 1.19 -4.74
C LEU A 83 -4.77 1.85 -3.40
N GLY A 84 -4.61 3.17 -3.33
CA GLY A 84 -4.56 3.91 -2.06
C GLY A 84 -3.26 3.61 -1.30
N ILE A 85 -2.11 3.76 -1.96
CA ILE A 85 -0.81 3.34 -1.41
C ILE A 85 -0.41 4.08 -0.13
N GLY A 86 -0.84 5.34 0.05
CA GLY A 86 -0.50 6.14 1.22
C GLY A 86 0.98 6.08 1.60
N LEU A 87 1.25 5.83 2.88
CA LEU A 87 2.61 5.66 3.42
C LEU A 87 3.03 4.19 3.50
N GLU A 88 2.57 3.35 2.58
CA GLU A 88 2.88 1.92 2.61
C GLU A 88 4.30 1.58 2.15
N THR A 89 4.92 0.61 2.82
CA THR A 89 6.29 0.12 2.67
C THR A 89 6.35 -1.36 2.26
N THR A 90 5.30 -1.89 1.63
CA THR A 90 5.25 -3.26 1.06
C THR A 90 6.45 -3.49 0.16
N TYR A 91 6.76 -2.53 -0.72
CA TYR A 91 7.94 -2.60 -1.58
C TYR A 91 9.19 -2.98 -0.78
N ASP A 92 9.46 -2.27 0.32
CA ASP A 92 10.70 -2.45 1.09
C ASP A 92 10.73 -3.83 1.75
N ARG A 93 9.61 -4.25 2.35
CA ARG A 93 9.50 -5.56 3.02
C ARG A 93 9.59 -6.72 2.03
N ILE A 94 9.01 -6.58 0.83
CA ILE A 94 9.00 -7.64 -0.19
C ILE A 94 10.34 -7.73 -0.89
N THR A 95 10.93 -6.61 -1.31
CA THR A 95 12.25 -6.60 -1.97
C THR A 95 13.35 -7.12 -1.04
N GLN A 96 13.27 -6.85 0.27
CA GLN A 96 14.17 -7.46 1.26
C GLN A 96 14.04 -8.99 1.32
N LYS A 97 12.83 -9.54 1.18
CA LYS A 97 12.57 -10.99 1.30
C LYS A 97 12.76 -11.77 0.00
N CYS A 98 12.46 -11.15 -1.14
CA CYS A 98 12.40 -11.81 -2.45
C CYS A 98 13.48 -11.32 -3.43
N GLY A 99 14.18 -10.23 -3.11
CA GLY A 99 14.96 -9.49 -4.08
C GLY A 99 14.07 -8.65 -5.00
N LEU A 100 14.68 -7.95 -5.95
CA LEU A 100 13.97 -7.06 -6.87
C LEU A 100 13.22 -7.83 -7.97
N GLY A 101 13.86 -8.89 -8.52
CA GLY A 101 13.25 -9.75 -9.54
C GLY A 101 12.77 -9.00 -10.79
N GLU A 102 11.90 -9.65 -11.56
CA GLU A 102 11.15 -9.02 -12.67
C GLU A 102 9.75 -8.62 -12.19
N VAL A 103 9.71 -7.87 -11.07
CA VAL A 103 8.46 -7.41 -10.43
C VAL A 103 8.35 -5.91 -10.57
N ASN A 104 7.26 -5.42 -11.17
CA ASN A 104 6.95 -4.00 -11.25
C ASN A 104 6.00 -3.63 -10.11
N TYR A 105 6.30 -2.56 -9.40
CA TYR A 105 5.49 -2.04 -8.30
C TYR A 105 4.81 -0.75 -8.74
N TYR A 106 3.50 -0.68 -8.57
CA TYR A 106 2.72 0.52 -8.87
C TYR A 106 2.00 0.99 -7.62
N GLY A 107 2.18 2.25 -7.26
CA GLY A 107 1.47 2.91 -6.18
C GLY A 107 0.53 3.96 -6.73
N ILE A 108 -0.78 3.77 -6.54
CA ILE A 108 -1.80 4.72 -6.99
C ILE A 108 -2.39 5.39 -5.75
N ASP A 109 -2.46 6.71 -5.76
CA ASP A 109 -3.19 7.50 -4.76
C ASP A 109 -3.51 8.89 -5.29
N LEU A 110 -4.29 9.66 -4.53
CA LEU A 110 -4.57 11.05 -4.85
C LEU A 110 -3.27 11.87 -4.96
N PRO A 111 -3.22 12.89 -5.82
CA PRO A 111 -2.01 13.69 -6.05
C PRO A 111 -1.37 14.21 -4.76
N GLU A 112 -2.18 14.74 -3.82
CA GLU A 112 -1.69 15.24 -2.54
C GLU A 112 -1.03 14.15 -1.68
N VAL A 113 -1.51 12.90 -1.76
CA VAL A 113 -0.96 11.78 -1.01
C VAL A 113 0.35 11.31 -1.64
N ILE A 114 0.42 11.25 -2.97
CA ILE A 114 1.67 10.95 -3.69
C ILE A 114 2.75 12.00 -3.37
N GLU A 115 2.39 13.29 -3.34
CA GLU A 115 3.34 14.35 -2.98
C GLU A 115 3.79 14.28 -1.51
N ILE A 116 2.92 13.87 -0.58
CA ILE A 116 3.32 13.58 0.80
C ILE A 116 4.27 12.37 0.84
N ARG A 117 3.94 11.29 0.13
CA ARG A 117 4.74 10.05 0.08
C ARG A 117 6.17 10.32 -0.38
N LYS A 118 6.35 11.11 -1.44
CA LYS A 118 7.67 11.49 -1.99
C LYS A 118 8.58 12.24 -1.00
N LYS A 119 8.02 12.83 0.07
CA LYS A 119 8.83 13.48 1.12
C LYS A 119 9.51 12.48 2.05
N TYR A 120 8.97 11.27 2.17
CA TYR A 120 9.44 10.25 3.12
C TYR A 120 10.21 9.11 2.46
N PHE A 121 9.99 8.88 1.18
CA PHE A 121 10.63 7.80 0.44
C PHE A 121 11.42 8.36 -0.74
N THR A 122 12.67 7.92 -0.83
CA THR A 122 13.50 8.18 -2.01
C THR A 122 12.99 7.38 -3.20
N GLU A 123 13.40 7.77 -4.40
CA GLU A 123 13.11 7.00 -5.62
C GLU A 123 13.54 5.54 -5.46
N ARG A 124 12.65 4.63 -5.85
CA ARG A 124 12.85 3.18 -5.76
C ARG A 124 12.86 2.55 -7.15
N LYS A 125 13.69 1.54 -7.34
CA LYS A 125 13.78 0.83 -8.62
C LYS A 125 12.51 0.04 -8.88
N GLN A 126 12.04 0.02 -10.12
CA GLN A 126 10.82 -0.71 -10.51
C GLN A 126 9.57 -0.27 -9.72
N GLU A 127 9.59 0.90 -9.05
CA GLU A 127 8.40 1.52 -8.46
C GLU A 127 7.95 2.68 -9.37
N THR A 128 6.67 2.70 -9.71
CA THR A 128 6.03 3.83 -10.39
C THR A 128 4.90 4.35 -9.50
N LEU A 129 4.94 5.65 -9.20
CA LEU A 129 3.90 6.32 -8.43
C LEU A 129 2.99 7.09 -9.38
N ILE A 130 1.72 6.71 -9.40
CA ILE A 130 0.71 7.27 -10.29
C ILE A 130 -0.26 8.11 -9.44
N ALA A 131 -0.33 9.40 -9.75
CA ALA A 131 -1.24 10.32 -9.08
C ALA A 131 -2.61 10.30 -9.76
N GLY A 132 -3.65 9.87 -9.05
CA GLY A 132 -5.00 9.79 -9.59
C GLY A 132 -5.99 9.13 -8.63
N ASP A 133 -7.28 9.27 -8.93
CA ASP A 133 -8.32 8.53 -8.23
C ASP A 133 -8.33 7.07 -8.75
N MET A 134 -8.19 6.11 -7.84
CA MET A 134 -8.23 4.68 -8.17
C MET A 134 -9.52 4.28 -8.90
N PHE A 135 -10.65 4.95 -8.64
CA PHE A 135 -11.95 4.63 -9.24
C PHE A 135 -12.07 5.06 -10.71
N GLU A 136 -11.29 6.04 -11.15
CA GLU A 136 -11.36 6.58 -12.53
C GLU A 136 -10.64 5.69 -13.55
N MET A 137 -9.91 4.67 -13.10
CA MET A 137 -9.23 3.66 -13.93
C MET A 137 -8.17 4.18 -14.93
N GLU A 138 -7.98 5.49 -15.09
CA GLU A 138 -6.98 6.09 -16.00
C GLU A 138 -5.55 5.63 -15.69
N TRP A 139 -5.24 5.39 -14.41
CA TRP A 139 -3.95 4.87 -13.95
C TRP A 139 -3.55 3.53 -14.59
N LYS A 140 -4.52 2.76 -15.11
CA LYS A 140 -4.22 1.47 -15.77
C LYS A 140 -3.41 1.65 -17.06
N ASP A 141 -3.50 2.82 -17.70
CA ASP A 141 -2.86 3.08 -18.98
C ASP A 141 -1.33 3.21 -18.85
N GLU A 142 -0.84 3.36 -17.62
CA GLU A 142 0.59 3.36 -17.27
C GLU A 142 1.11 1.96 -16.90
N ILE A 143 0.26 0.93 -16.94
CA ILE A 143 0.57 -0.44 -16.51
C ILE A 143 0.45 -1.39 -17.70
N ASP A 144 1.43 -2.29 -17.84
CA ASP A 144 1.29 -3.43 -18.75
C ASP A 144 0.29 -4.44 -18.19
N THR A 145 -0.96 -4.32 -18.63
CA THR A 145 -2.07 -5.19 -18.21
C THR A 145 -2.04 -6.58 -18.86
N SER A 146 -1.07 -6.85 -19.76
CA SER A 146 -0.93 -8.16 -20.43
C SER A 146 -0.21 -9.21 -19.58
N ILE A 147 0.51 -8.80 -18.54
CA ILE A 147 1.21 -9.69 -17.61
C ILE A 147 0.41 -9.90 -16.31
N SER A 148 0.79 -10.95 -15.58
CA SER A 148 0.13 -11.30 -14.32
C SER A 148 0.20 -10.13 -13.33
N THR A 149 -0.96 -9.72 -12.83
CA THR A 149 -1.09 -8.53 -11.97
C THR A 149 -1.84 -8.87 -10.69
N LEU A 150 -1.26 -8.55 -9.54
CA LEU A 150 -1.93 -8.59 -8.25
C LEU A 150 -2.34 -7.19 -7.84
N LEU A 151 -3.65 -6.96 -7.69
CA LEU A 151 -4.23 -5.70 -7.26
C LEU A 151 -4.51 -5.74 -5.75
N ILE A 152 -4.06 -4.72 -5.02
CA ILE A 152 -4.13 -4.66 -3.56
C ILE A 152 -4.84 -3.37 -3.15
N VAL A 153 -5.93 -3.52 -2.42
CA VAL A 153 -6.67 -2.41 -1.82
C VAL A 153 -6.66 -2.60 -0.30
N SER A 154 -5.84 -1.82 0.42
CA SER A 154 -5.65 -1.99 1.87
C SER A 154 -6.29 -0.85 2.65
N GLY A 155 -7.45 -1.13 3.27
CA GLY A 155 -8.11 -0.16 4.15
C GLY A 155 -8.80 1.01 3.45
N VAL A 156 -9.15 0.88 2.16
CA VAL A 156 -9.79 1.93 1.36
C VAL A 156 -11.31 1.74 1.24
N PHE A 157 -11.75 0.52 0.91
CA PHE A 157 -13.18 0.26 0.62
C PHE A 157 -14.15 0.59 1.75
N GLN A 158 -13.69 0.58 3.01
CA GLN A 158 -14.52 0.95 4.17
C GLN A 158 -15.05 2.40 4.15
N TYR A 159 -14.53 3.25 3.27
CA TYR A 159 -14.96 4.65 3.12
C TYR A 159 -15.94 4.89 1.96
N PHE A 160 -16.33 3.84 1.23
CA PHE A 160 -17.15 3.95 0.03
C PHE A 160 -18.39 3.06 0.12
N PHE A 161 -19.43 3.45 -0.62
CA PHE A 161 -20.64 2.66 -0.75
C PHE A 161 -20.40 1.39 -1.57
N GLU A 162 -21.17 0.36 -1.26
CA GLU A 162 -21.05 -0.98 -1.85
C GLU A 162 -21.17 -0.97 -3.38
N ASP A 163 -22.11 -0.20 -3.92
CA ASP A 163 -22.35 -0.05 -5.36
C ASP A 163 -21.10 0.46 -6.09
N LYS A 164 -20.45 1.50 -5.55
CA LYS A 164 -19.20 2.04 -6.08
C LYS A 164 -18.08 1.00 -6.06
N ILE A 165 -17.97 0.19 -5.00
CA ILE A 165 -16.96 -0.87 -4.88
C ILE A 165 -17.23 -1.99 -5.89
N ILE A 166 -18.48 -2.42 -6.03
CA ILE A 166 -18.86 -3.48 -6.98
C ILE A 166 -18.59 -3.02 -8.42
N GLU A 167 -18.93 -1.79 -8.77
CA GLU A 167 -18.65 -1.23 -10.07
C GLU A 167 -17.15 -1.19 -10.35
N PHE A 168 -16.36 -0.75 -9.38
CA PHE A 168 -14.90 -0.74 -9.48
C PHE A 168 -14.32 -2.14 -9.73
N ILE A 169 -14.74 -3.15 -8.97
CA ILE A 169 -14.29 -4.53 -9.15
C ILE A 169 -14.68 -5.07 -10.53
N LYS A 170 -15.89 -4.74 -11.03
CA LYS A 170 -16.31 -5.09 -12.40
C LYS A 170 -15.40 -4.44 -13.44
N ASN A 171 -14.99 -3.20 -13.24
CA ASN A 171 -14.08 -2.50 -14.15
C ASN A 171 -12.66 -3.08 -14.10
N LEU A 172 -12.15 -3.45 -12.92
CA LEU A 172 -10.89 -4.18 -12.79
C LEU A 172 -10.92 -5.49 -13.60
N LYS A 173 -11.97 -6.31 -13.42
CA LYS A 173 -12.12 -7.59 -14.15
C LYS A 173 -12.13 -7.44 -15.67
N LYS A 174 -12.70 -6.34 -16.19
CA LYS A 174 -12.73 -6.08 -17.65
C LYS A 174 -11.35 -5.73 -18.21
N ASN A 175 -10.49 -5.10 -17.40
CA ASN A 175 -9.22 -4.54 -17.85
C ASN A 175 -8.01 -5.41 -17.52
N PHE A 176 -8.10 -6.28 -16.52
CA PHE A 176 -7.00 -7.17 -16.09
C PHE A 176 -7.39 -8.64 -16.35
N LEU A 177 -7.04 -9.15 -17.53
CA LEU A 177 -7.44 -10.49 -17.99
C LEU A 177 -6.63 -11.63 -17.36
N MET A 178 -5.45 -11.32 -16.82
CA MET A 178 -4.52 -12.26 -16.16
C MET A 178 -4.36 -11.96 -14.65
N GLY A 179 -5.33 -11.25 -14.06
CA GLY A 179 -5.32 -10.89 -12.64
C GLY A 179 -5.88 -12.00 -11.74
N ASN A 180 -5.23 -12.24 -10.61
CA ASN A 180 -5.75 -13.04 -9.48
C ASN A 180 -6.05 -12.14 -8.29
#